data_AF-A0ABD3I314-F1
#
_entry.id   AF-A0ABD3I314-F1
#
_cell.length_a   1.000
_cell.length_b   1.000
_cell.length_c   1.000
_cell.angle_alpha   90.00
_cell.angle_beta   90.00
_cell.angle_gamma   90.00
#
_symmetry.space_group_name_H-M   'P 1'
#
loop_
_entity.id
_entity.type
_entity.pdbx_description
1 polymer ?
#
loop_
_entity_poly.entity_id
_entity_poly.type
_entity_poly.pdbx_seq_one_letter_code
_entity_poly.pdbx_strand_id
1 'polypeptide(L)'
;MIWQECKDLGFDIVELGTDFLEMEEAELMRLIRLVKNAGLQVKPEVAFETGRPPLLPDYTGKPQKVWREAEELEMLMKRAERCLDAGADMIMVEAQGLTGGSTPWRTDILADIIGRLGLERTMFEAHDPNVIEWFLNNYGPKVNLFVNHSDILEVENLRSGKRGTPRYISL
;
A
#
# COMPACT_ATOMS: atom_id res chain seq x y z
N MET A 1 -2.12 23.10 -14.48
CA MET A 1 -1.26 21.91 -14.28
C MET A 1 -1.79 21.24 -13.03
N ILE A 2 -2.23 19.98 -13.10
CA ILE A 2 -3.04 19.30 -12.06
C ILE A 2 -2.52 19.49 -10.62
N TRP A 3 -1.20 19.55 -10.40
CA TRP A 3 -0.62 19.77 -9.07
C TRP A 3 -0.92 21.14 -8.47
N GLN A 4 -1.00 22.18 -9.30
CA GLN A 4 -1.38 23.52 -8.84
C GLN A 4 -2.83 23.53 -8.40
N GLU A 5 -3.72 22.85 -9.12
CA GLU A 5 -5.13 22.71 -8.74
C GLU A 5 -5.28 21.95 -7.42
N CYS A 6 -4.52 20.87 -7.20
CA CYS A 6 -4.48 20.18 -5.90
C CYS A 6 -4.14 21.15 -4.76
N LYS A 7 -3.13 22.01 -4.95
CA LYS A 7 -2.74 23.01 -3.95
C LYS A 7 -3.80 24.09 -3.76
N ASP A 8 -4.41 24.57 -4.83
CA ASP A 8 -5.46 25.59 -4.79
C ASP A 8 -6.71 25.07 -4.05
N LEU A 9 -6.95 23.76 -4.10
CA LEU A 9 -7.98 23.04 -3.33
C LEU A 9 -7.56 22.73 -1.88
N GLY A 10 -6.30 22.98 -1.50
CA GLY A 10 -5.80 22.76 -0.15
C GLY A 10 -5.33 21.33 0.15
N PHE A 11 -5.04 20.51 -0.87
CA PHE A 11 -4.44 19.21 -0.65
C PHE A 11 -2.93 19.33 -0.38
N ASP A 12 -2.44 18.61 0.63
CA ASP A 12 -1.01 18.54 0.97
C ASP A 12 -0.34 17.28 0.40
N ILE A 13 -1.11 16.24 0.10
CA ILE A 13 -0.64 14.94 -0.37
C ILE A 13 -1.42 14.47 -1.59
N VAL A 14 -0.73 13.80 -2.51
CA VAL A 14 -1.31 13.14 -3.68
C VAL A 14 -0.95 11.65 -3.65
N GLU A 15 -1.94 10.82 -3.89
CA GLU A 15 -1.72 9.39 -4.14
C GLU A 15 -1.56 9.15 -5.65
N LEU A 16 -0.59 8.31 -6.03
CA LEU A 16 -0.42 7.88 -7.41
C LEU A 16 -0.83 6.40 -7.51
N GLY A 17 -2.09 6.17 -7.87
CA GLY A 17 -2.61 4.83 -8.16
C GLY A 17 -1.96 4.26 -9.43
N THR A 18 -1.56 3.00 -9.39
CA THR A 18 -0.84 2.35 -10.50
C THR A 18 -1.69 1.38 -11.31
N ASP A 19 -2.96 1.26 -10.96
CA ASP A 19 -3.81 0.14 -11.34
C ASP A 19 -4.53 0.30 -12.69
N PHE A 20 -4.68 1.55 -13.15
CA PHE A 20 -5.53 1.87 -14.30
C PHE A 20 -4.75 2.20 -15.58
N LEU A 21 -3.44 2.38 -15.48
CA LEU A 21 -2.59 2.73 -16.61
C LEU A 21 -1.38 1.80 -16.60
N GLU A 22 -1.10 1.16 -17.73
CA GLU A 22 0.22 0.56 -17.99
C GLU A 22 1.26 1.69 -17.98
N MET A 23 1.78 1.97 -16.80
CA MET A 23 2.73 3.05 -16.56
C MET A 23 4.12 2.46 -16.47
N GLU A 24 5.02 2.92 -17.34
CA GLU A 24 6.42 2.55 -17.25
C GLU A 24 7.01 3.06 -15.94
N GLU A 25 7.92 2.30 -15.36
CA GLU A 25 8.51 2.64 -14.06
C GLU A 25 9.19 4.03 -14.09
N ALA A 26 9.86 4.35 -15.19
CA ALA A 26 10.49 5.65 -15.40
C ALA A 26 9.48 6.82 -15.37
N GLU A 27 8.26 6.59 -15.83
CA GLU A 27 7.18 7.58 -15.81
C GLU A 27 6.66 7.79 -14.40
N LEU A 28 6.49 6.71 -13.62
CA LEU A 28 6.12 6.82 -12.20
C LEU A 28 7.16 7.64 -11.43
N MET A 29 8.47 7.36 -11.61
CA MET A 29 9.52 8.13 -10.95
C MET A 29 9.51 9.60 -11.37
N ARG A 30 9.18 9.89 -12.64
CA ARG A 30 9.03 11.27 -13.13
C ARG A 30 7.83 11.96 -12.48
N LEU A 31 6.69 11.29 -12.33
CA LEU A 31 5.49 11.83 -11.68
C LEU A 31 5.76 12.15 -10.21
N ILE A 32 6.40 11.23 -9.48
CA ILE A 32 6.83 11.45 -8.10
C ILE A 32 7.64 12.76 -7.99
N ARG A 33 8.68 12.92 -8.82
CA ARG A 33 9.51 14.14 -8.82
C ARG A 33 8.71 15.39 -9.17
N LEU A 34 7.75 15.31 -10.10
CA LEU A 34 6.90 16.44 -10.45
C LEU A 34 6.00 16.87 -9.29
N VAL A 35 5.40 15.91 -8.57
CA VAL A 35 4.58 16.19 -7.37
C VAL A 35 5.44 16.82 -6.27
N LYS A 36 6.63 16.26 -6.02
CA LYS A 36 7.58 16.82 -5.05
C LYS A 36 8.05 18.23 -5.44
N ASN A 37 8.34 18.48 -6.71
CA ASN A 37 8.72 19.81 -7.20
C ASN A 37 7.59 20.84 -7.09
N ALA A 38 6.32 20.39 -7.09
CA ALA A 38 5.18 21.25 -6.82
C ALA A 38 5.04 21.60 -5.32
N GLY A 39 5.80 20.94 -4.44
CA GLY A 39 5.77 21.13 -2.99
C GLY A 39 4.70 20.30 -2.28
N LEU A 40 4.23 19.22 -2.92
CA LEU A 40 3.26 18.28 -2.35
C LEU A 40 3.96 17.03 -1.81
N GLN A 41 3.33 16.34 -0.87
CA GLN A 41 3.69 14.97 -0.52
C GLN A 41 3.14 14.00 -1.56
N VAL A 42 3.81 12.85 -1.72
CA VAL A 42 3.39 11.84 -2.69
C VAL A 42 3.45 10.44 -2.08
N LYS A 43 2.37 9.70 -2.28
CA LYS A 43 2.19 8.32 -1.83
C LYS A 43 1.84 7.43 -3.03
N PRO A 44 2.84 6.88 -3.75
CA PRO A 44 2.57 5.92 -4.80
C PRO A 44 2.06 4.60 -4.24
N GLU A 45 1.22 3.93 -5.03
CA GLU A 45 0.67 2.62 -4.72
C GLU A 45 1.51 1.49 -5.33
N VAL A 46 1.50 0.35 -4.65
CA VAL A 46 1.98 -0.93 -5.16
C VAL A 46 0.96 -2.02 -4.83
N ALA A 47 0.75 -2.93 -5.79
CA ALA A 47 -0.15 -4.06 -5.67
C ALA A 47 0.60 -5.37 -5.95
N PHE A 48 0.20 -6.43 -5.27
CA PHE A 48 0.66 -7.79 -5.54
C PHE A 48 -0.41 -8.51 -6.37
N GLU A 49 -0.13 -8.70 -7.64
CA GLU A 49 -1.06 -9.20 -8.66
C GLU A 49 -1.25 -10.71 -8.58
N THR A 50 -0.25 -11.49 -8.14
CA THR A 50 -0.43 -12.93 -7.94
C THR A 50 -1.41 -13.19 -6.79
N GLY A 51 -2.69 -13.30 -7.14
CA GLY A 51 -3.82 -13.43 -6.20
C GLY A 51 -4.98 -12.50 -6.54
N ARG A 52 -4.78 -11.49 -7.39
CA ARG A 52 -5.84 -10.62 -7.92
C ARG A 52 -6.63 -11.39 -8.98
N PRO A 53 -7.95 -11.65 -8.80
CA PRO A 53 -8.82 -12.02 -9.91
C PRO A 53 -8.69 -10.98 -11.03
N PRO A 54 -8.60 -11.41 -12.31
CA PRO A 54 -8.54 -10.47 -13.43
C PRO A 54 -9.79 -9.57 -13.40
N LEU A 55 -9.57 -8.25 -13.42
CA LEU A 55 -10.62 -7.22 -13.31
C LEU A 55 -11.70 -7.37 -14.40
N LEU A 56 -11.31 -7.90 -15.57
CA LEU A 56 -12.19 -8.28 -16.68
C LEU A 56 -11.63 -9.54 -17.34
N PRO A 57 -12.45 -10.36 -18.01
CA PRO A 57 -11.92 -11.32 -18.98
C PRO A 57 -11.01 -10.59 -19.94
N ASP A 58 -9.79 -11.09 -20.15
CA ASP A 58 -8.92 -10.62 -21.21
C ASP A 58 -9.64 -10.80 -22.57
N TYR A 59 -10.25 -9.74 -23.08
CA TYR A 59 -10.80 -9.68 -24.44
C TYR A 59 -9.73 -9.36 -25.50
N THR A 60 -8.48 -9.12 -25.07
CA THR A 60 -7.33 -8.80 -25.93
C THR A 60 -6.58 -10.04 -26.42
N GLY A 61 -6.82 -11.21 -25.80
CA GLY A 61 -6.15 -12.47 -26.10
C GLY A 61 -4.65 -12.47 -25.75
N LYS A 62 -4.19 -11.50 -24.94
CA LYS A 62 -2.80 -11.42 -24.49
C LYS A 62 -2.67 -12.27 -23.24
N PRO A 63 -1.80 -13.30 -23.22
CA PRO A 63 -1.59 -14.09 -22.02
C PRO A 63 -1.22 -13.16 -20.87
N GLN A 64 -2.01 -13.20 -19.80
CA GLN A 64 -1.68 -12.51 -18.55
C GLN A 64 -0.27 -12.95 -18.15
N LYS A 65 0.62 -12.00 -17.91
CA LYS A 65 2.02 -12.31 -17.65
C LYS A 65 2.10 -13.03 -16.31
N VAL A 66 2.24 -14.35 -16.34
CA VAL A 66 2.36 -15.17 -15.13
C VAL A 66 3.81 -15.06 -14.66
N TRP A 67 4.04 -14.15 -13.72
CA TRP A 67 5.28 -14.12 -12.96
C TRP A 67 5.28 -15.26 -11.95
N ARG A 68 6.48 -15.73 -11.58
CA ARG A 68 6.60 -16.49 -10.34
C ARG A 68 6.42 -15.51 -9.17
N GLU A 69 5.69 -15.90 -8.14
CA GLU A 69 5.44 -15.03 -6.97
C GLU A 69 6.71 -14.36 -6.42
N ALA A 70 7.80 -15.10 -6.31
CA ALA A 70 9.07 -14.57 -5.84
C ALA A 70 9.68 -13.50 -6.77
N GLU A 71 9.51 -13.65 -8.09
CA GLU A 71 9.96 -12.66 -9.07
C GLU A 71 9.11 -11.41 -9.00
N GLU A 72 7.80 -11.57 -8.85
CA GLU A 72 6.88 -10.45 -8.65
C GLU A 72 7.18 -9.68 -7.39
N LEU A 73 7.32 -10.37 -6.26
CA LEU A 73 7.64 -9.74 -4.98
C LEU A 73 8.94 -8.94 -5.09
N GLU A 74 9.99 -9.50 -5.70
CA GLU A 74 11.25 -8.78 -5.89
C GLU A 74 11.10 -7.55 -6.78
N MET A 75 10.27 -7.60 -7.83
CA MET A 75 9.98 -6.44 -8.67
C MET A 75 9.18 -5.37 -7.92
N LEU A 76 8.18 -5.77 -7.13
CA LEU A 76 7.40 -4.89 -6.28
C LEU A 76 8.31 -4.16 -5.29
N MET A 77 9.18 -4.90 -4.60
CA MET A 77 10.15 -4.31 -3.66
C MET A 77 11.07 -3.30 -4.33
N LYS A 78 11.70 -3.68 -5.45
CA LYS A 78 12.59 -2.77 -6.19
C LYS A 78 11.85 -1.52 -6.66
N ARG A 79 10.60 -1.66 -7.11
CA ARG A 79 9.77 -0.51 -7.52
C ARG A 79 9.50 0.40 -6.34
N ALA A 80 9.09 -0.15 -5.19
CA ALA A 80 8.84 0.60 -3.96
C ALA A 80 10.11 1.33 -3.46
N GLU A 81 11.26 0.67 -3.45
CA GLU A 81 12.56 1.27 -3.09
C GLU A 81 12.88 2.45 -4.02
N ARG A 82 12.72 2.28 -5.33
CA ARG A 82 12.96 3.38 -6.29
C ARG A 82 11.97 4.53 -6.15
N CYS A 83 10.72 4.25 -5.80
CA CYS A 83 9.74 5.29 -5.47
C CYS A 83 10.23 6.14 -4.29
N LEU A 84 10.72 5.49 -3.22
CA LEU A 84 11.30 6.17 -2.06
C LEU A 84 12.55 6.97 -2.44
N ASP A 85 13.45 6.41 -3.25
CA ASP A 85 14.63 7.10 -3.76
C ASP A 85 14.28 8.32 -4.65
N ALA A 86 13.16 8.25 -5.37
CA ALA A 86 12.64 9.36 -6.17
C ALA A 86 11.98 10.46 -5.33
N GLY A 87 11.80 10.24 -4.02
CA GLY A 87 11.29 11.21 -3.06
C GLY A 87 9.87 10.95 -2.58
N ALA A 88 9.32 9.75 -2.78
CA ALA A 88 8.05 9.37 -2.18
C ALA A 88 8.08 9.44 -0.65
N ASP A 89 7.02 9.97 -0.06
CA ASP A 89 6.90 10.13 1.40
C ASP A 89 6.50 8.81 2.07
N MET A 90 5.77 7.96 1.35
CA MET A 90 5.25 6.69 1.83
C MET A 90 4.86 5.78 0.66
N ILE A 91 4.88 4.47 0.85
CA ILE A 91 4.36 3.48 -0.10
C ILE A 91 3.00 2.99 0.39
N MET A 92 1.98 3.14 -0.44
CA MET A 92 0.67 2.54 -0.21
C MET A 92 0.67 1.12 -0.74
N VAL A 93 0.29 0.16 0.09
CA VAL A 93 0.20 -1.26 -0.27
C VAL A 93 -1.27 -1.64 -0.35
N GLU A 94 -1.72 -1.96 -1.56
CA GLU A 94 -3.10 -2.39 -1.83
C GLU A 94 -3.38 -3.72 -1.10
N ALA A 95 -4.62 -3.91 -0.64
CA ALA A 95 -5.01 -5.13 0.07
C ALA A 95 -5.10 -6.33 -0.88
N GLN A 96 -5.39 -6.10 -2.15
CA GLN A 96 -5.67 -7.14 -3.14
C GLN A 96 -4.47 -8.07 -3.36
N GLY A 97 -4.73 -9.38 -3.43
CA GLY A 97 -3.69 -10.40 -3.49
C GLY A 97 -3.00 -10.68 -2.14
N LEU A 98 -3.20 -9.84 -1.13
CA LEU A 98 -2.63 -9.98 0.21
C LEU A 98 -3.68 -10.37 1.25
N THR A 99 -4.46 -9.40 1.72
CA THR A 99 -5.56 -9.57 2.68
C THR A 99 -6.94 -9.52 1.99
N GLY A 100 -7.01 -8.85 0.83
CA GLY A 100 -8.15 -8.84 -0.08
C GLY A 100 -8.01 -9.93 -1.14
N GLY A 101 -9.02 -10.80 -1.27
CA GLY A 101 -9.06 -11.84 -2.31
C GLY A 101 -8.21 -13.09 -2.06
N SER A 102 -7.37 -13.11 -1.02
CA SER A 102 -6.52 -14.25 -0.65
C SER A 102 -7.01 -14.96 0.61
N THR A 103 -7.11 -16.29 0.56
CA THR A 103 -7.42 -17.13 1.74
C THR A 103 -6.58 -18.41 1.69
N PRO A 104 -5.65 -18.61 2.64
CA PRO A 104 -5.31 -17.72 3.77
C PRO A 104 -4.69 -16.39 3.31
N TRP A 105 -4.66 -15.38 4.19
CA TRP A 105 -3.95 -14.12 3.92
C TRP A 105 -2.45 -14.35 3.69
N ARG A 106 -1.85 -13.58 2.78
CA ARG A 106 -0.40 -13.61 2.47
C ARG A 106 0.43 -12.84 3.48
N THR A 107 0.38 -13.30 4.73
CA THR A 107 1.13 -12.70 5.85
C THR A 107 2.64 -12.83 5.70
N ASP A 108 3.11 -13.83 4.94
CA ASP A 108 4.49 -14.01 4.51
C ASP A 108 4.97 -12.82 3.66
N ILE A 109 4.18 -12.44 2.66
CA ILE A 109 4.51 -11.31 1.77
C ILE A 109 4.46 -9.99 2.54
N LEU A 110 3.45 -9.79 3.40
CA LEU A 110 3.37 -8.60 4.25
C LEU A 110 4.59 -8.47 5.17
N ALA A 111 5.04 -9.57 5.76
CA ALA A 111 6.24 -9.58 6.60
C ALA A 111 7.49 -9.21 5.79
N ASP A 112 7.63 -9.69 4.56
CA ASP A 112 8.74 -9.33 3.67
C ASP A 112 8.72 -7.84 3.31
N ILE A 113 7.54 -7.29 2.98
CA ILE A 113 7.35 -5.86 2.67
C ILE A 113 7.79 -5.01 3.86
N ILE A 114 7.29 -5.35 5.04
CA ILE A 114 7.59 -4.61 6.27
C ILE A 114 9.08 -4.74 6.63
N GLY A 115 9.64 -5.94 6.50
CA GLY A 115 11.05 -6.19 6.80
C GLY A 115 12.02 -5.42 5.91
N ARG A 116 11.64 -5.16 4.64
CA ARG A 116 12.49 -4.47 3.67
C ARG A 116 12.26 -2.96 3.61
N LEU A 117 11.01 -2.50 3.68
CA LEU A 117 10.67 -1.09 3.52
C LEU A 117 10.51 -0.33 4.85
N GLY A 118 10.27 -1.05 5.96
CA GLY A 118 10.00 -0.47 7.27
C GLY A 118 8.57 0.02 7.44
N LEU A 119 8.05 -0.09 8.67
CA LEU A 119 6.67 0.33 9.00
C LEU A 119 6.44 1.82 8.81
N GLU A 120 7.47 2.64 9.03
CA GLU A 120 7.40 4.09 8.98
C GLU A 120 7.21 4.64 7.56
N ARG A 121 7.55 3.86 6.53
CA ARG A 121 7.45 4.24 5.12
C ARG A 121 6.39 3.46 4.36
N THR A 122 5.65 2.58 5.01
CA THR A 122 4.56 1.80 4.39
C THR A 122 3.23 2.09 5.04
N MET A 123 2.16 2.14 4.25
CA MET A 123 0.76 2.18 4.68
C MET A 123 -0.01 1.05 4.00
N PHE A 124 -0.76 0.28 4.79
CA PHE A 124 -1.50 -0.88 4.31
C PHE A 124 -2.98 -0.58 4.23
N GLU A 125 -3.59 -0.93 3.11
CA GLU A 125 -5.04 -0.89 2.96
C GLU A 125 -5.71 -1.94 3.86
N ALA A 126 -6.70 -1.52 4.65
CA ALA A 126 -7.40 -2.36 5.61
C ALA A 126 -8.85 -1.92 5.77
N HIS A 127 -9.75 -2.59 5.03
CA HIS A 127 -11.20 -2.32 5.06
C HIS A 127 -12.02 -3.34 5.88
N ASP A 128 -11.38 -4.42 6.36
CA ASP A 128 -12.01 -5.44 7.20
C ASP A 128 -11.55 -5.30 8.65
N PRO A 129 -12.45 -5.25 9.65
CA PRO A 129 -12.10 -5.14 11.06
C PRO A 129 -11.10 -6.20 11.54
N ASN A 130 -11.17 -7.43 11.03
CA ASN A 130 -10.21 -8.50 11.37
C ASN A 130 -8.82 -8.22 10.82
N VAL A 131 -8.73 -7.60 9.64
CA VAL A 131 -7.45 -7.19 9.03
C VAL A 131 -6.83 -6.05 9.86
N ILE A 132 -7.63 -5.06 10.25
CA ILE A 132 -7.22 -3.95 11.12
C ILE A 132 -6.68 -4.50 12.45
N GLU A 133 -7.45 -5.37 13.12
CA GLU A 133 -7.06 -5.99 14.39
C GLU A 133 -5.77 -6.82 14.23
N TRP A 134 -5.65 -7.58 13.14
CA TRP A 134 -4.45 -8.36 12.87
C TRP A 134 -3.20 -7.49 12.71
N PHE A 135 -3.25 -6.42 11.90
CA PHE A 135 -2.11 -5.51 11.75
C PHE A 135 -1.71 -4.88 13.07
N LEU A 136 -2.70 -4.39 13.83
CA LEU A 136 -2.45 -3.76 15.12
C LEU A 136 -1.82 -4.76 16.09
N ASN A 137 -2.32 -5.99 16.19
CA ASN A 137 -1.79 -7.01 17.10
C ASN A 137 -0.36 -7.48 16.75
N ASN A 138 -0.02 -7.57 15.46
CA ASN A 138 1.27 -8.10 15.01
C ASN A 138 2.36 -7.02 14.88
N TYR A 139 2.00 -5.80 14.47
CA TYR A 139 2.96 -4.72 14.19
C TYR A 139 2.83 -3.51 15.13
N GLY A 140 1.91 -3.60 16.09
CA GLY A 140 1.76 -2.61 17.14
C GLY A 140 0.87 -1.42 16.76
N PRO A 141 0.57 -0.54 17.73
CA PRO A 141 -0.38 0.56 17.57
C PRO A 141 0.15 1.72 16.71
N LYS A 142 1.29 1.57 16.05
CA LYS A 142 1.92 2.59 15.18
C LYS A 142 1.97 2.20 13.71
N VAL A 143 1.51 1.00 13.33
CA VAL A 143 1.37 0.63 11.91
C VAL A 143 0.47 1.63 11.18
N ASN A 144 0.85 2.06 9.97
CA ASN A 144 0.04 2.96 9.18
C ASN A 144 -1.02 2.15 8.42
N LEU A 145 -2.29 2.48 8.63
CA LEU A 145 -3.41 1.81 8.00
C LEU A 145 -4.25 2.82 7.23
N PHE A 146 -4.63 2.44 6.01
CA PHE A 146 -5.64 3.14 5.22
C PHE A 146 -6.98 2.45 5.45
N VAL A 147 -7.88 3.13 6.16
CA VAL A 147 -9.14 2.59 6.68
C VAL A 147 -10.33 3.47 6.27
N ASN A 148 -11.54 2.93 6.35
CA ASN A 148 -12.73 3.74 6.15
C ASN A 148 -12.97 4.70 7.31
N HIS A 149 -13.61 5.83 7.01
CA HIS A 149 -13.98 6.83 8.01
C HIS A 149 -14.88 6.27 9.13
N SER A 150 -15.67 5.22 8.84
CA SER A 150 -16.52 4.53 9.81
C SER A 150 -15.73 3.78 10.89
N ASP A 151 -14.50 3.39 10.60
CA ASP A 151 -13.74 2.45 11.42
C ASP A 151 -12.79 3.17 12.40
N ILE A 152 -12.70 4.50 12.31
CA ILE A 152 -11.77 5.34 13.09
C ILE A 152 -11.91 5.07 14.59
N LEU A 153 -13.14 4.99 15.12
CA LEU A 153 -13.35 4.76 16.56
C LEU A 153 -12.86 3.38 17.01
N GLU A 154 -13.02 2.36 16.17
CA GLU A 154 -12.57 1.01 16.46
C GLU A 154 -11.03 0.92 16.42
N VAL A 155 -10.41 1.51 15.39
CA VAL A 155 -8.96 1.61 15.25
C VAL A 155 -8.33 2.28 16.47
N GLU A 156 -8.87 3.41 16.92
CA GLU A 156 -8.32 4.13 18.09
C GLU A 156 -8.54 3.39 19.42
N ASN A 157 -9.65 2.65 19.55
CA ASN A 157 -9.88 1.78 20.71
C ASN A 157 -8.86 0.63 20.77
N LEU A 158 -8.52 0.05 19.62
CA LEU A 158 -7.49 -0.99 19.50
C LEU A 158 -6.10 -0.41 19.77
N ARG A 159 -5.73 0.72 19.15
CA ARG A 159 -4.42 1.39 19.35
C ARG A 159 -4.18 1.79 20.81
N SER A 160 -5.23 2.18 21.52
CA SER A 160 -5.14 2.59 22.94
C SER A 160 -5.10 1.42 23.93
N GLY A 161 -5.23 0.17 23.46
CA GLY A 161 -5.27 -1.02 24.32
C GLY A 161 -6.50 -1.06 25.25
N LYS A 162 -7.53 -0.27 24.97
CA LYS A 162 -8.75 -0.16 25.78
C LYS A 162 -9.74 -1.30 25.50
N ARG A 163 -9.60 -1.99 24.38
CA ARG A 163 -10.29 -3.25 24.09
C ARG A 163 -9.44 -4.40 24.66
N GLY A 164 -10.06 -5.28 25.45
CA GLY A 164 -9.40 -6.37 26.20
C GLY A 164 -8.30 -7.07 25.41
N THR A 165 -7.06 -6.90 25.87
CA THR A 165 -5.78 -7.25 25.24
C THR A 165 -5.64 -8.70 24.79
N PRO A 166 -4.92 -8.93 23.68
CA PRO A 166 -3.73 -9.77 23.65
C PRO A 166 -2.48 -8.88 23.80
N ARG A 167 -1.56 -9.29 24.68
CA ARG A 167 -0.34 -8.54 25.01
C ARG A 167 0.55 -8.39 23.77
N TYR A 168 0.99 -7.17 23.46
CA TYR A 168 2.09 -6.96 22.52
C TYR A 168 3.33 -7.72 23.00
N ILE A 169 3.79 -8.68 22.21
CA ILE A 169 5.09 -9.32 22.44
C ILE A 169 6.14 -8.32 21.97
N SER A 170 6.81 -7.68 22.93
CA SER A 170 8.07 -7.00 22.68
C SER A 170 9.12 -8.06 22.29
N LEU A 171 9.61 -8.00 21.05
CA LEU A 171 10.88 -8.63 20.66
C LEU A 171 12.05 -7.89 21.31
#